data_AF-A0A660NQX0-F1
#
_entry.id   AF-A0A660NQX0-F1
#
_cell.length_a   1.000
_cell.length_b   1.000
_cell.length_c   1.000
_cell.angle_alpha   90.00
_cell.angle_beta   90.00
_cell.angle_gamma   90.00
#
_symmetry.space_group_name_H-M   'P 1'
#
loop_
_entity.id
_entity.type
_entity.pdbx_description
1 polymer ?
#
loop_
_entity_poly.entity_id
_entity_poly.type
_entity_poly.pdbx_seq_one_letter_code
_entity_poly.pdbx_strand_id
1 'polypeptide(L)'
;MLLSQLGKPLQALAAGTQEATPGGSQGAASGSAQAARAAATGKAAGGGASTVAAAGKAQAASRGVPAGGAAAKAPAKPLRVGFLYDGPIDPYASSHLHALSAEYVKKQLGSRIELVPAERVTEGKEAERVLRKMCADGCQLVFGTSYGFMDAIVRVAREYPAVRFESNAGFKTADNVGVYNARYYQARYLAGMLAAYASKAGVLAYVAPIPVPEVVQGINAYTLGARAVNPKAVVRVYWTNSWRDPG
;
A
#
# COMPACT_ATOMS: atom_id res chain seq x y z
N MET A 1 -29.01 21.67 -8.68
CA MET A 1 -29.47 21.97 -7.29
C MET A 1 -29.41 20.76 -6.33
N LEU A 2 -28.66 19.68 -6.62
CA LEU A 2 -28.50 18.53 -5.69
C LEU A 2 -27.06 18.31 -5.17
N LEU A 3 -26.07 19.10 -5.63
CA LEU A 3 -24.67 18.94 -5.25
C LEU A 3 -24.23 19.78 -4.04
N SER A 4 -25.06 20.71 -3.55
CA SER A 4 -24.75 21.56 -2.39
C SER A 4 -25.08 20.93 -1.02
N GLN A 5 -25.75 19.78 -0.99
CA GLN A 5 -26.21 19.11 0.25
C GLN A 5 -25.23 18.05 0.79
N LEU A 6 -24.17 17.70 0.06
CA LEU A 6 -23.25 16.61 0.43
C LEU A 6 -22.01 17.06 1.24
N GLY A 7 -21.82 18.36 1.46
CA GLY A 7 -20.60 18.89 2.11
C GLY A 7 -20.54 18.75 3.64
N LYS A 8 -21.68 18.73 4.33
CA LYS A 8 -21.75 18.67 5.80
C LYS A 8 -21.73 17.25 6.42
N PRO A 9 -22.33 16.20 5.83
CA PRO A 9 -22.34 14.88 6.47
C PRO A 9 -20.97 14.18 6.48
N LEU A 10 -20.05 14.53 5.57
CA LEU A 10 -18.69 13.97 5.59
C LEU A 10 -17.83 14.50 6.76
N GLN A 11 -18.07 15.73 7.23
CA GLN A 11 -17.33 16.31 8.35
C GLN A 11 -17.75 15.71 9.70
N ALA A 12 -19.01 15.28 9.83
CA ALA A 12 -19.51 14.65 11.04
C ALA A 12 -18.93 13.25 11.28
N LEU A 13 -18.53 12.53 10.23
CA LEU A 13 -17.95 11.18 10.35
C LEU A 13 -16.50 11.21 10.88
N ALA A 14 -15.79 12.32 10.72
CA ALA A 14 -14.40 12.49 11.18
C ALA A 14 -14.29 12.84 12.67
N ALA A 15 -15.38 13.26 13.33
CA ALA A 15 -15.36 13.71 14.73
C ALA A 15 -15.75 12.61 15.75
N GLY A 16 -16.17 11.42 15.29
CA GLY A 16 -16.86 10.42 16.13
C GLY A 16 -16.05 9.20 16.59
N THR A 17 -14.73 9.15 16.40
CA THR A 17 -13.92 7.98 16.80
C THR A 17 -12.93 8.33 17.90
N GLN A 18 -13.41 8.37 19.14
CA GLN A 18 -12.55 8.11 20.30
C GLN A 18 -12.38 6.58 20.44
N GLU A 19 -11.12 6.15 20.58
CA GLU A 19 -10.71 4.76 20.76
C GLU A 19 -11.29 4.16 22.04
N ALA A 20 -12.03 3.06 21.92
CA ALA A 20 -12.31 2.15 23.02
C ALA A 20 -11.18 1.11 23.10
N THR A 21 -10.45 1.11 24.22
CA THR A 21 -9.40 0.13 24.54
C THR A 21 -10.03 -1.25 24.80
N PRO A 22 -9.51 -2.38 24.27
CA PRO A 22 -10.04 -3.69 24.62
C PRO A 22 -9.39 -4.21 25.91
N GLY A 23 -10.21 -4.38 26.95
CA GLY A 23 -9.93 -5.25 28.10
C GLY A 23 -9.93 -6.72 27.68
N GLY A 24 -9.04 -7.49 28.28
CA GLY A 24 -8.77 -8.88 27.92
C GLY A 24 -9.88 -9.86 28.28
N SER A 25 -9.94 -10.95 27.52
CA SER A 25 -10.30 -12.27 28.03
C SER A 25 -9.66 -13.34 27.16
N GLN A 26 -9.02 -14.30 27.82
CA GLN A 26 -8.45 -15.52 27.27
C GLN A 26 -9.59 -16.50 26.93
N GLY A 27 -9.44 -17.27 25.85
CA GLY A 27 -10.33 -18.37 25.53
C GLY A 27 -9.86 -19.12 24.28
N ALA A 28 -9.45 -20.36 24.48
CA ALA A 28 -8.67 -21.19 23.58
C ALA A 28 -9.35 -21.60 22.27
N ALA A 29 -8.54 -21.77 21.21
CA ALA A 29 -8.67 -22.88 20.27
C ALA A 29 -7.34 -23.10 19.54
N SER A 30 -6.66 -24.16 19.95
CA SER A 30 -5.50 -24.80 19.33
C SER A 30 -5.79 -25.31 17.92
N GLY A 31 -4.78 -25.33 17.03
CA GLY A 31 -4.81 -26.26 15.91
C GLY A 31 -3.93 -25.92 14.71
N SER A 32 -2.70 -26.46 14.75
CA SER A 32 -1.89 -26.93 13.61
C SER A 32 -0.93 -25.98 12.87
N ALA A 33 0.29 -26.53 12.77
CA ALA A 33 1.31 -26.35 11.74
C ALA A 33 2.28 -25.17 11.87
N GLN A 34 3.17 -25.32 12.85
CA GLN A 34 4.49 -24.72 12.92
C GLN A 34 5.51 -25.69 12.28
N ALA A 35 6.15 -25.29 11.18
CA ALA A 35 7.44 -25.79 10.66
C ALA A 35 7.89 -24.75 9.60
N ALA A 36 9.08 -24.16 9.56
CA ALA A 36 10.35 -24.52 10.14
C ALA A 36 11.19 -23.25 10.38
N ARG A 37 11.88 -23.17 11.52
CA ARG A 37 13.04 -22.31 11.74
C ARG A 37 13.96 -23.01 12.73
N ALA A 38 15.21 -23.24 12.31
CA ALA A 38 16.44 -22.97 13.05
C ALA A 38 17.56 -23.94 12.64
N ALA A 39 18.68 -23.39 12.16
CA ALA A 39 20.02 -23.91 12.41
C ALA A 39 21.05 -22.80 12.16
N ALA A 40 21.59 -22.21 13.22
CA ALA A 40 22.95 -21.65 13.28
C ALA A 40 23.22 -21.17 14.73
N THR A 41 23.76 -22.05 15.56
CA THR A 41 24.37 -21.69 16.85
C THR A 41 25.89 -21.80 16.72
N GLY A 42 26.56 -20.65 16.75
CA GLY A 42 28.01 -20.53 16.91
C GLY A 42 28.37 -20.46 18.39
N LYS A 43 29.26 -21.37 18.80
CA LYS A 43 29.74 -21.64 20.17
C LYS A 43 30.72 -20.56 20.65
N ALA A 44 30.52 -20.07 21.87
CA ALA A 44 31.46 -19.23 22.61
C ALA A 44 32.36 -20.05 23.55
N ALA A 45 33.62 -19.64 23.68
CA ALA A 45 34.60 -19.95 24.74
C ALA A 45 35.66 -18.84 24.64
N GLY A 46 36.27 -18.23 25.67
CA GLY A 46 36.31 -18.45 27.11
C GLY A 46 37.76 -18.25 27.61
N GLY A 47 38.00 -17.28 28.50
CA GLY A 47 39.23 -17.09 29.33
C GLY A 47 40.41 -16.36 28.65
N GLY A 48 41.22 -15.51 29.28
CA GLY A 48 41.43 -15.13 30.69
C GLY A 48 42.93 -14.89 30.97
N ALA A 49 43.25 -13.91 31.84
CA ALA A 49 44.56 -13.49 32.42
C ALA A 49 45.47 -12.56 31.58
N SER A 50 46.29 -11.65 32.12
CA SER A 50 46.44 -10.83 33.36
C SER A 50 47.87 -10.27 33.28
N THR A 51 48.12 -8.99 33.56
CA THR A 51 49.24 -8.43 34.38
C THR A 51 49.41 -6.92 34.17
N VAL A 52 50.04 -6.30 35.18
CA VAL A 52 49.97 -4.89 35.60
C VAL A 52 51.35 -4.22 35.42
N ALA A 53 51.38 -2.87 35.52
CA ALA A 53 52.50 -1.94 35.79
C ALA A 53 52.96 -1.11 34.57
N ALA A 54 53.35 0.17 34.66
CA ALA A 54 53.30 1.21 35.70
C ALA A 54 53.58 2.57 35.01
N ALA A 55 53.46 3.64 35.80
CA ALA A 55 53.42 5.06 35.47
C ALA A 55 54.56 5.68 34.62
N GLY A 56 54.21 6.77 33.90
CA GLY A 56 55.11 7.80 33.40
C GLY A 56 54.40 9.17 33.38
N LYS A 57 55.00 10.18 34.02
CA LYS A 57 54.49 11.56 34.19
C LYS A 57 54.73 12.47 32.97
N ALA A 58 53.94 13.56 32.92
CA ALA A 58 54.14 14.83 32.19
C ALA A 58 53.92 14.73 30.66
N GLN A 59 53.18 15.62 29.99
CA GLN A 59 53.24 17.08 30.02
C GLN A 59 51.98 17.66 29.33
N ALA A 60 51.38 18.72 29.89
CA ALA A 60 50.28 19.45 29.26
C ALA A 60 50.78 20.21 28.03
N ALA A 61 50.35 19.79 26.84
CA ALA A 61 50.45 20.56 25.61
C ALA A 61 49.04 20.97 25.20
N SER A 62 48.72 22.25 25.40
CA SER A 62 47.52 22.90 24.87
C SER A 62 47.58 22.87 23.33
N ARG A 63 47.01 21.84 22.72
CA ARG A 63 46.69 21.83 21.29
C ARG A 63 45.26 22.33 21.14
N GLY A 64 45.13 23.53 20.59
CA GLY A 64 43.85 24.15 20.29
C GLY A 64 42.94 23.17 19.54
N VAL A 65 41.69 23.11 19.99
CA VAL A 65 40.62 22.43 19.27
C VAL A 65 40.57 23.06 17.87
N PRO A 66 40.80 22.31 16.77
CA PRO A 66 40.44 22.84 15.47
C PRO A 66 38.93 23.02 15.53
N ALA A 67 38.48 24.26 15.37
CA ALA A 67 37.08 24.57 15.13
C ALA A 67 36.68 23.81 13.86
N GLY A 68 36.16 22.60 14.05
CA GLY A 68 35.59 21.79 13.00
C GLY A 68 34.43 22.59 12.45
N GLY A 69 34.67 23.28 11.33
CA GLY A 69 33.60 23.83 10.53
C GLY A 69 32.61 22.71 10.29
N ALA A 70 31.39 22.86 10.83
CA ALA A 70 30.31 21.96 10.53
C ALA A 70 30.16 21.97 9.01
N ALA A 71 30.66 20.93 8.35
CA ALA A 71 30.43 20.72 6.94
C ALA A 71 28.90 20.74 6.76
N ALA A 72 28.41 21.80 6.15
CA ALA A 72 26.99 21.94 5.85
C ALA A 72 26.58 20.68 5.09
N LYS A 73 25.77 19.84 5.73
CA LYS A 73 25.26 18.61 5.15
C LYS A 73 24.56 19.02 3.86
N ALA A 74 25.13 18.62 2.72
CA ALA A 74 24.56 18.92 1.41
C ALA A 74 23.06 18.57 1.46
N PRO A 75 22.18 19.42 0.90
CA PRO A 75 20.76 19.19 0.96
C PRO A 75 20.48 17.79 0.39
N ALA A 76 19.79 16.97 1.18
CA ALA A 76 19.46 15.62 0.76
C ALA A 76 18.68 15.68 -0.55
N LYS A 77 19.11 14.88 -1.54
CA LYS A 77 18.39 14.79 -2.82
C LYS A 77 16.93 14.38 -2.56
N PRO A 78 15.95 14.92 -3.31
CA PRO A 78 14.56 14.52 -3.19
C PRO A 78 14.41 13.01 -3.36
N LEU A 79 13.51 12.41 -2.57
CA LEU A 79 13.09 11.03 -2.75
C LEU A 79 12.31 10.91 -4.06
N ARG A 80 12.83 10.16 -5.03
CA ARG A 80 12.13 9.90 -6.29
C ARG A 80 11.14 8.75 -6.12
N VAL A 81 9.86 9.02 -6.37
CA VAL A 81 8.74 8.09 -6.15
C VAL A 81 8.04 7.79 -7.48
N GLY A 82 8.13 6.54 -7.93
CA GLY A 82 7.49 6.06 -9.14
C GLY A 82 6.02 5.69 -8.92
N PHE A 83 5.15 6.00 -9.87
CA PHE A 83 3.76 5.54 -9.91
C PHE A 83 3.46 4.90 -11.27
N LEU A 84 3.14 3.61 -11.26
CA LEU A 84 2.68 2.86 -12.42
C LEU A 84 1.15 2.83 -12.46
N TYR A 85 0.58 3.35 -13.55
CA TYR A 85 -0.85 3.33 -13.83
C TYR A 85 -1.15 2.45 -15.04
N ASP A 86 -2.20 1.63 -14.93
CA ASP A 86 -2.71 0.76 -15.98
C ASP A 86 -3.50 1.48 -17.07
N GLY A 87 -4.06 2.65 -16.74
CA GLY A 87 -4.79 3.51 -17.66
C GLY A 87 -4.25 4.94 -17.75
N PRO A 88 -4.92 5.81 -18.54
CA PRO A 88 -4.70 7.24 -18.46
C PRO A 88 -5.22 7.80 -17.13
N ILE A 89 -4.66 8.92 -16.68
CA ILE A 89 -5.17 9.71 -15.56
C ILE A 89 -6.37 10.53 -16.03
N ASP A 90 -7.52 9.86 -16.22
CA ASP A 90 -8.81 10.49 -16.53
C ASP A 90 -9.81 10.36 -15.37
N PRO A 91 -10.76 11.30 -15.20
CA PRO A 91 -11.67 11.30 -14.04
C PRO A 91 -12.50 10.04 -13.81
N TYR A 92 -12.56 9.13 -14.79
CA TYR A 92 -13.36 7.91 -14.75
C TYR A 92 -12.52 6.66 -14.47
N ALA A 93 -11.18 6.79 -14.38
CA ALA A 93 -10.26 5.69 -14.15
C ALA A 93 -9.79 5.62 -12.69
N SER A 94 -9.50 4.40 -12.20
CA SER A 94 -8.84 4.19 -10.91
C SER A 94 -7.51 4.96 -10.80
N SER A 95 -6.79 5.05 -11.92
CA SER A 95 -5.54 5.80 -12.04
C SER A 95 -5.68 7.26 -11.60
N HIS A 96 -6.86 7.89 -11.77
CA HIS A 96 -7.09 9.26 -11.33
C HIS A 96 -7.15 9.41 -9.82
N LEU A 97 -7.78 8.48 -9.08
CA LEU A 97 -7.78 8.53 -7.62
C LEU A 97 -6.37 8.34 -7.05
N HIS A 98 -5.56 7.47 -7.66
CA HIS A 98 -4.17 7.31 -7.28
C HIS A 98 -3.32 8.55 -7.61
N ALA A 99 -3.52 9.17 -8.77
CA ALA A 99 -2.84 10.42 -9.13
C ALA A 99 -3.20 11.57 -8.18
N LEU A 100 -4.48 11.72 -7.81
CA LEU A 100 -4.91 12.68 -6.80
C LEU A 100 -4.23 12.43 -5.44
N SER A 101 -4.07 11.15 -5.07
CA SER A 101 -3.37 10.77 -3.84
C SER A 101 -1.88 11.12 -3.90
N ALA A 102 -1.22 10.87 -5.02
CA ALA A 102 0.18 11.23 -5.25
C ALA A 102 0.38 12.76 -5.17
N GLU A 103 -0.49 13.53 -5.83
CA GLU A 103 -0.49 14.99 -5.78
C GLU A 103 -0.74 15.53 -4.38
N TYR A 104 -1.65 14.92 -3.62
CA TYR A 104 -1.86 15.27 -2.22
C TYR A 104 -0.58 15.09 -1.40
N VAL A 105 0.11 13.95 -1.54
CA VAL A 105 1.38 13.69 -0.84
C VAL A 105 2.47 14.67 -1.28
N LYS A 106 2.56 14.99 -2.58
CA LYS A 106 3.49 16.00 -3.10
C LYS A 106 3.25 17.38 -2.50
N LYS A 107 2.00 17.79 -2.31
CA LYS A 107 1.66 19.05 -1.64
C LYS A 107 2.11 19.06 -0.17
N GLN A 108 1.99 17.95 0.55
CA GLN A 108 2.42 17.86 1.95
C GLN A 108 3.96 17.80 2.11
N LEU A 109 4.64 17.11 1.20
CA LEU A 109 6.08 16.87 1.32
C LEU A 109 6.95 17.87 0.55
N GLY A 110 6.37 18.59 -0.43
CA GLY A 110 7.03 19.66 -1.15
C GLY A 110 8.24 19.19 -1.95
N SER A 111 9.37 19.89 -1.80
CA SER A 111 10.64 19.57 -2.47
C SER A 111 11.31 18.29 -1.96
N ARG A 112 10.81 17.67 -0.89
CA ARG A 112 11.38 16.43 -0.33
C ARG A 112 11.16 15.20 -1.22
N ILE A 113 10.18 15.26 -2.13
CA ILE A 113 9.89 14.17 -3.07
C ILE A 113 9.85 14.66 -4.51
N GLU A 114 10.08 13.77 -5.46
CA GLU A 114 9.86 13.96 -6.89
C GLU A 114 8.97 12.80 -7.38
N LEU A 115 7.85 13.11 -8.05
CA LEU A 115 6.95 12.09 -8.58
C LEU A 115 7.36 11.71 -10.00
N VAL A 116 7.36 10.41 -10.31
CA VAL A 116 7.67 9.87 -11.63
C VAL A 116 6.50 9.00 -12.10
N PRO A 117 5.52 9.57 -12.84
CA PRO A 117 4.39 8.81 -13.35
C PRO A 117 4.74 8.00 -14.60
N ALA A 118 4.12 6.83 -14.76
CA ALA A 118 4.03 6.10 -16.01
C ALA A 118 2.58 5.65 -16.22
N GLU A 119 1.95 6.16 -17.28
CA GLU A 119 0.56 5.89 -17.62
C GLU A 119 0.43 4.81 -18.69
N ARG A 120 -0.76 4.20 -18.78
CA ARG A 120 -1.12 3.21 -19.82
C ARG A 120 -0.16 2.02 -19.88
N VAL A 121 0.34 1.58 -18.73
CA VAL A 121 1.26 0.46 -18.63
C VAL A 121 0.47 -0.84 -18.61
N THR A 122 0.69 -1.71 -19.59
CA THR A 122 0.04 -3.02 -19.62
C THR A 122 0.73 -4.01 -18.68
N GLU A 123 -0.01 -5.03 -18.26
CA GLU A 123 0.48 -6.06 -17.33
C GLU A 123 1.62 -6.91 -17.91
N GLY A 124 2.28 -7.70 -17.05
CA GLY A 124 3.31 -8.64 -17.46
C GLY A 124 4.62 -7.96 -17.90
N LYS A 125 5.13 -8.34 -19.08
CA LYS A 125 6.47 -7.94 -19.54
C LYS A 125 6.65 -6.42 -19.67
N GLU A 126 5.59 -5.72 -20.07
CA GLU A 126 5.65 -4.26 -20.21
C GLU A 126 5.78 -3.58 -18.86
N ALA A 127 4.94 -3.97 -17.88
CA ALA A 127 5.09 -3.52 -16.49
C ALA A 127 6.50 -3.79 -15.95
N GLU A 128 7.08 -4.98 -16.17
CA GLU A 128 8.45 -5.26 -15.73
C GLU A 128 9.48 -4.33 -16.38
N ARG A 129 9.35 -4.05 -17.69
CA ARG A 129 10.24 -3.13 -18.41
C ARG A 129 10.18 -1.72 -17.83
N VAL A 130 8.97 -1.21 -17.58
CA VAL A 130 8.77 0.13 -17.02
C VAL A 130 9.27 0.20 -15.57
N LEU A 131 9.01 -0.81 -14.74
CA LEU A 131 9.50 -0.90 -13.36
C LEU A 131 11.04 -0.87 -13.32
N ARG A 132 11.72 -1.68 -14.16
CA ARG A 132 13.18 -1.66 -14.26
C ARG A 132 13.69 -0.29 -14.68
N LYS A 133 13.03 0.36 -15.64
CA LYS A 133 13.38 1.73 -16.06
C LYS A 133 13.26 2.71 -14.89
N MET A 134 12.17 2.68 -14.12
CA MET A 134 12.01 3.55 -12.95
C MET A 134 13.12 3.34 -11.92
N CYS A 135 13.51 2.10 -11.68
CA CYS A 135 14.62 1.78 -10.77
C CYS A 135 15.96 2.30 -11.31
N ALA A 136 16.24 2.10 -12.60
CA ALA A 136 17.45 2.60 -13.26
C ALA A 136 17.52 4.14 -13.27
N ASP A 137 16.37 4.81 -13.40
CA ASP A 137 16.28 6.27 -13.30
C ASP A 137 16.43 6.78 -11.84
N GLY A 138 16.56 5.88 -10.85
CA GLY A 138 16.81 6.23 -9.45
C GLY A 138 15.57 6.42 -8.59
N CYS A 139 14.42 5.88 -8.97
CA CYS A 139 13.28 5.77 -8.04
C CYS A 139 13.66 4.86 -6.87
N GLN A 140 13.39 5.33 -5.65
CA GLN A 140 13.69 4.59 -4.41
C GLN A 140 12.44 3.97 -3.79
N LEU A 141 11.26 4.45 -4.20
CA LEU A 141 9.94 3.92 -3.86
C LEU A 141 9.08 3.86 -5.12
N VAL A 142 8.39 2.75 -5.37
CA VAL A 142 7.53 2.58 -6.55
C VAL A 142 6.18 1.99 -6.16
N PHE A 143 5.10 2.68 -6.54
CA PHE A 143 3.72 2.21 -6.39
C PHE A 143 3.21 1.62 -7.70
N GLY A 144 2.76 0.37 -7.67
CA GLY A 144 1.95 -0.20 -8.75
C GLY A 144 0.48 -0.13 -8.36
N THR A 145 -0.31 0.64 -9.11
CA THR A 145 -1.67 1.02 -8.68
C THR A 145 -2.77 0.07 -9.14
N SER A 146 -2.42 -1.10 -9.68
CA SER A 146 -3.38 -2.08 -10.19
C SER A 146 -2.97 -3.50 -9.80
N TYR A 147 -3.97 -4.37 -9.60
CA TYR A 147 -3.78 -5.77 -9.22
C TYR A 147 -2.83 -6.51 -10.18
N GLY A 148 -2.96 -6.23 -11.48
CA GLY A 148 -2.18 -6.86 -12.55
C GLY A 148 -0.67 -6.65 -12.48
N PHE A 149 -0.21 -5.64 -11.74
CA PHE A 149 1.22 -5.36 -11.59
C PHE A 149 1.91 -6.21 -10.54
N MET A 150 1.16 -6.93 -9.68
CA MET A 150 1.70 -7.70 -8.56
C MET A 150 2.86 -8.62 -8.96
N ASP A 151 2.70 -9.40 -10.03
CA ASP A 151 3.71 -10.38 -10.45
C ASP A 151 4.97 -9.71 -11.02
N ALA A 152 4.78 -8.62 -11.76
CA ALA A 152 5.89 -7.81 -12.29
C ALA A 152 6.68 -7.14 -11.15
N ILE A 153 5.97 -6.57 -10.17
CA ILE A 153 6.56 -5.95 -8.98
C ILE A 153 7.41 -6.95 -8.22
N VAL A 154 6.86 -8.11 -7.86
CA VAL A 154 7.60 -9.11 -7.07
C VAL A 154 8.82 -9.64 -7.81
N ARG A 155 8.76 -9.75 -9.15
CA ARG A 155 9.92 -10.15 -9.95
C ARG A 155 11.01 -9.08 -9.94
N VAL A 156 10.67 -7.84 -10.28
CA VAL A 156 11.64 -6.74 -10.35
C VAL A 156 12.18 -6.38 -8.97
N ALA A 157 11.38 -6.52 -7.91
CA ALA A 157 11.81 -6.24 -6.55
C ALA A 157 13.01 -7.11 -6.10
N ARG A 158 13.11 -8.35 -6.61
CA ARG A 158 14.26 -9.24 -6.37
C ARG A 158 15.54 -8.77 -7.06
N GLU A 159 15.41 -8.07 -8.18
CA GLU A 159 16.53 -7.50 -8.93
C GLU A 159 17.02 -6.18 -8.29
N TYR A 160 16.13 -5.46 -7.58
CA TYR A 160 16.40 -4.14 -6.98
C TYR A 160 16.11 -4.12 -5.47
N PRO A 161 16.89 -4.82 -4.63
CA PRO A 161 16.62 -4.95 -3.20
C PRO A 161 16.68 -3.63 -2.41
N ALA A 162 17.34 -2.60 -2.96
CA ALA A 162 17.42 -1.27 -2.36
C ALA A 162 16.18 -0.39 -2.61
N VAL A 163 15.35 -0.75 -3.59
CA VAL A 163 14.12 -0.03 -3.94
C VAL A 163 12.96 -0.64 -3.16
N ARG A 164 12.08 0.20 -2.61
CA ARG A 164 10.83 -0.24 -1.97
C ARG A 164 9.70 -0.23 -2.98
N PHE A 165 8.84 -1.23 -2.92
CA PHE A 165 7.70 -1.35 -3.81
C PHE A 165 6.41 -1.49 -3.00
N GLU A 166 5.33 -0.93 -3.53
CA GLU A 166 3.99 -1.02 -2.94
C GLU A 166 3.03 -1.51 -4.02
N SER A 167 2.41 -2.67 -3.80
CA SER A 167 1.46 -3.29 -4.73
C SER A 167 0.03 -3.07 -4.25
N ASN A 168 -0.77 -2.36 -5.06
CA ASN A 168 -2.20 -2.18 -4.81
C ASN A 168 -2.96 -3.48 -5.08
N ALA A 169 -3.86 -3.85 -4.17
CA ALA A 169 -4.76 -5.00 -4.27
C ALA A 169 -4.11 -6.39 -4.44
N GLY A 170 -2.78 -6.45 -4.54
CA GLY A 170 -2.00 -7.68 -4.58
C GLY A 170 -1.91 -8.36 -3.21
N PHE A 171 -1.44 -9.61 -3.22
CA PHE A 171 -1.22 -10.42 -2.02
C PHE A 171 0.17 -11.05 -1.95
N LYS A 172 0.94 -11.04 -3.05
CA LYS A 172 2.32 -11.52 -3.06
C LYS A 172 3.25 -10.45 -2.51
N THR A 173 4.16 -10.86 -1.63
CA THR A 173 5.12 -9.99 -0.96
C THR A 173 6.55 -10.48 -1.20
N ALA A 174 7.51 -9.63 -0.84
CA ALA A 174 8.94 -9.89 -0.75
C ALA A 174 9.55 -8.93 0.29
N ASP A 175 10.83 -9.07 0.63
CA ASP A 175 11.49 -8.27 1.68
C ASP A 175 11.40 -6.74 1.47
N ASN A 176 11.21 -6.31 0.22
CA ASN A 176 11.06 -4.92 -0.19
C ASN A 176 9.74 -4.63 -0.91
N VAL A 177 8.72 -5.48 -0.77
CA VAL A 177 7.39 -5.30 -1.37
C VAL A 177 6.33 -5.26 -0.28
N GLY A 178 5.75 -4.09 -0.07
CA GLY A 178 4.51 -3.89 0.66
C GLY A 178 3.29 -4.16 -0.22
N VAL A 179 2.18 -4.50 0.42
CA VAL A 179 0.86 -4.63 -0.21
C VAL A 179 -0.10 -3.69 0.50
N TYR A 180 -0.92 -2.99 -0.26
CA TYR A 180 -1.95 -2.12 0.29
C TYR A 180 -3.25 -2.30 -0.48
N ASN A 181 -4.37 -2.14 0.22
CA ASN A 181 -5.69 -2.19 -0.37
C ASN A 181 -6.67 -1.41 0.51
N ALA A 182 -7.77 -0.94 -0.07
CA ALA A 182 -8.90 -0.43 0.69
C ALA A 182 -9.94 -1.54 0.91
N ARG A 183 -10.72 -1.41 1.97
CA ARG A 183 -11.84 -2.33 2.27
C ARG A 183 -13.08 -1.97 1.42
N TYR A 184 -12.95 -2.00 0.09
CA TYR A 184 -14.00 -1.58 -0.85
C TYR A 184 -15.35 -2.27 -0.61
N TYR A 185 -15.34 -3.51 -0.12
CA TYR A 185 -16.53 -4.27 0.20
C TYR A 185 -17.44 -3.58 1.23
N GLN A 186 -16.91 -2.75 2.13
CA GLN A 186 -17.72 -2.00 3.09
C GLN A 186 -18.63 -0.99 2.37
N ALA A 187 -18.08 -0.24 1.43
CA ALA A 187 -18.87 0.69 0.61
C ALA A 187 -19.85 -0.06 -0.31
N ARG A 188 -19.43 -1.19 -0.88
CA ARG A 188 -20.28 -2.01 -1.75
C ARG A 188 -21.47 -2.62 -0.99
N TYR A 189 -21.31 -2.97 0.29
CA TYR A 189 -22.43 -3.40 1.15
C TYR A 189 -23.50 -2.31 1.28
N LEU A 190 -23.08 -1.08 1.60
CA LEU A 190 -24.01 0.06 1.71
C LEU A 190 -24.67 0.37 0.35
N ALA A 191 -23.93 0.28 -0.74
CA ALA A 191 -24.47 0.44 -2.09
C ALA A 191 -25.55 -0.63 -2.41
N GLY A 192 -25.33 -1.86 -1.97
CA GLY A 192 -26.31 -2.95 -2.07
C GLY A 192 -27.60 -2.65 -1.31
N MET A 193 -27.49 -2.16 -0.06
CA MET A 193 -28.65 -1.75 0.74
C MET A 193 -29.46 -0.67 0.02
N LEU A 194 -28.78 0.39 -0.46
CA LEU A 194 -29.43 1.49 -1.16
C LEU A 194 -30.10 1.04 -2.46
N ALA A 195 -29.44 0.17 -3.23
CA ALA A 195 -29.99 -0.35 -4.48
C ALA A 195 -31.22 -1.22 -4.26
N ALA A 196 -31.22 -2.08 -3.23
CA ALA A 196 -32.39 -2.87 -2.86
C ALA A 196 -33.56 -2.00 -2.39
N TYR A 197 -33.28 -0.94 -1.63
CA TYR A 197 -34.30 0.02 -1.21
C TYR A 197 -34.94 0.74 -2.40
N ALA A 198 -34.15 1.11 -3.41
CA ALA A 198 -34.63 1.79 -4.61
C ALA A 198 -35.31 0.85 -5.64
N SER A 199 -35.06 -0.46 -5.57
CA SER A 199 -35.51 -1.41 -6.59
C SER A 199 -36.97 -1.81 -6.40
N LYS A 200 -37.77 -1.63 -7.46
CA LYS A 200 -39.16 -2.10 -7.52
C LYS A 200 -39.27 -3.58 -7.88
N ALA A 201 -38.30 -4.11 -8.64
CA ALA A 201 -38.33 -5.47 -9.17
C ALA A 201 -37.66 -6.50 -8.24
N GLY A 202 -36.85 -6.05 -7.27
CA GLY A 202 -36.05 -6.94 -6.42
C GLY A 202 -34.89 -7.65 -7.16
N VAL A 203 -34.67 -7.32 -8.44
CA VAL A 203 -33.55 -7.80 -9.26
C VAL A 203 -32.58 -6.65 -9.47
N LEU A 204 -31.32 -6.86 -9.12
CA LEU A 204 -30.22 -5.89 -9.25
C LEU A 204 -29.19 -6.43 -10.26
N ALA A 205 -28.49 -5.53 -10.93
CA ALA A 205 -27.39 -5.89 -11.82
C ALA A 205 -26.05 -5.42 -11.23
N TYR A 206 -25.01 -6.21 -11.41
CA TYR A 206 -23.64 -5.89 -11.03
C TYR A 206 -22.72 -6.14 -12.22
N VAL A 207 -22.07 -5.09 -12.73
CA VAL A 207 -21.09 -5.20 -13.81
C VAL A 207 -19.71 -5.38 -13.16
N ALA A 208 -19.06 -6.49 -13.48
CA ALA A 208 -17.81 -6.93 -12.86
C ALA A 208 -16.72 -7.09 -13.93
N PRO A 209 -15.46 -6.73 -13.63
CA PRO A 209 -14.37 -6.84 -14.59
C PRO A 209 -13.86 -8.28 -14.69
N ILE A 210 -12.93 -8.66 -13.83
CA ILE A 210 -12.30 -9.98 -13.77
C ILE A 210 -12.56 -10.64 -12.41
N PRO A 211 -12.67 -11.99 -12.34
CA PRO A 211 -13.05 -12.71 -11.13
C PRO A 211 -11.89 -12.87 -10.13
N VAL A 212 -11.29 -11.75 -9.72
CA VAL A 212 -10.25 -11.69 -8.68
C VAL A 212 -10.88 -11.55 -7.28
N PRO A 213 -10.15 -11.88 -6.20
CA PRO A 213 -10.70 -11.87 -4.84
C PRO A 213 -11.36 -10.55 -4.44
N GLU A 214 -10.82 -9.40 -4.85
CA GLU A 214 -11.40 -8.09 -4.55
C GLU A 214 -12.80 -7.92 -5.17
N VAL A 215 -12.99 -8.39 -6.41
CA VAL A 215 -14.25 -8.26 -7.14
C VAL A 215 -15.30 -9.19 -6.56
N VAL A 216 -14.92 -10.43 -6.24
CA VAL A 216 -15.81 -11.41 -5.60
C VAL A 216 -16.26 -10.92 -4.21
N GLN A 217 -15.35 -10.37 -3.41
CA GLN A 217 -15.71 -9.72 -2.14
C GLN A 217 -16.73 -8.60 -2.34
N GLY A 218 -16.57 -7.81 -3.42
CA GLY A 218 -17.51 -6.77 -3.78
C GLY A 218 -18.91 -7.25 -4.12
N ILE A 219 -19.00 -8.26 -4.98
CA ILE A 219 -20.27 -8.88 -5.38
C ILE A 219 -20.99 -9.46 -4.16
N ASN A 220 -20.26 -10.20 -3.32
CA ASN A 220 -20.81 -10.81 -2.11
C ASN A 220 -21.32 -9.74 -1.14
N ALA A 221 -20.53 -8.71 -0.85
CA ALA A 221 -20.92 -7.64 0.05
C ALA A 221 -22.14 -6.85 -0.47
N TYR A 222 -22.16 -6.54 -1.77
CA TYR A 222 -23.31 -5.89 -2.42
C TYR A 222 -24.57 -6.76 -2.30
N THR A 223 -24.45 -8.06 -2.54
CA THR A 223 -25.56 -9.02 -2.43
C THR A 223 -26.07 -9.15 -0.98
N LEU A 224 -25.16 -9.21 -0.01
CA LEU A 224 -25.50 -9.23 1.42
C LEU A 224 -26.21 -7.95 1.85
N GLY A 225 -25.70 -6.78 1.43
CA GLY A 225 -26.33 -5.50 1.72
C GLY A 225 -27.72 -5.38 1.09
N ALA A 226 -27.88 -5.82 -0.16
CA ALA A 226 -29.18 -5.88 -0.80
C ALA A 226 -30.17 -6.77 -0.04
N ARG A 227 -29.70 -7.94 0.42
CA ARG A 227 -30.51 -8.90 1.18
C ARG A 227 -30.84 -8.46 2.60
N ALA A 228 -30.06 -7.56 3.18
CA ALA A 228 -30.38 -6.94 4.46
C ALA A 228 -31.64 -6.05 4.36
N VAL A 229 -31.92 -5.45 3.19
CA VAL A 229 -33.11 -4.62 2.95
C VAL A 229 -34.25 -5.44 2.34
N ASN A 230 -33.95 -6.31 1.37
CA ASN A 230 -34.91 -7.22 0.76
C ASN A 230 -34.33 -8.64 0.74
N PRO A 231 -34.73 -9.53 1.67
CA PRO A 231 -34.19 -10.90 1.76
C PRO A 231 -34.32 -11.73 0.48
N LYS A 232 -35.26 -11.37 -0.41
CA LYS A 232 -35.48 -12.03 -1.71
C LYS A 232 -34.73 -11.38 -2.87
N ALA A 233 -33.88 -10.38 -2.61
CA ALA A 233 -33.13 -9.70 -3.65
C ALA A 233 -32.21 -10.67 -4.43
N VAL A 234 -32.23 -10.53 -5.75
CA VAL A 234 -31.41 -11.29 -6.69
C VAL A 234 -30.42 -10.34 -7.37
N VAL A 235 -29.13 -10.67 -7.32
CA VAL A 235 -28.08 -9.91 -8.03
C VAL A 235 -27.63 -10.71 -9.25
N ARG A 236 -27.73 -10.13 -10.43
CA ARG A 236 -27.23 -10.68 -11.69
C ARG A 236 -25.87 -10.07 -12.00
N VAL A 237 -24.84 -10.92 -12.10
CA VAL A 237 -23.47 -10.48 -12.38
C VAL A 237 -23.19 -10.59 -13.87
N TYR A 238 -22.65 -9.52 -14.45
CA TYR A 238 -22.20 -9.47 -15.84
C TYR A 238 -20.70 -9.22 -15.87
N TRP A 239 -19.94 -10.12 -16.49
CA TRP A 239 -18.48 -10.04 -16.56
C TRP A 239 -18.04 -9.37 -17.86
N THR A 240 -17.24 -8.31 -17.76
CA THR A 240 -16.65 -7.62 -18.92
C THR A 240 -15.29 -8.20 -19.32
N ASN A 241 -14.65 -9.00 -18.46
CA ASN A 241 -13.31 -9.56 -18.63
C ASN A 241 -12.18 -8.52 -18.82
N SER A 242 -12.46 -7.25 -18.51
CA SER A 242 -11.51 -6.15 -18.57
C SER A 242 -11.82 -5.10 -17.51
N TRP A 243 -10.79 -4.48 -16.91
CA TRP A 243 -10.95 -3.36 -15.98
C TRP A 243 -11.46 -2.09 -16.64
N ARG A 244 -11.17 -1.90 -17.94
CA ARG A 244 -11.59 -0.73 -18.70
C ARG A 244 -11.82 -1.11 -20.15
N ASP A 245 -13.07 -1.04 -20.58
CA ASP A 245 -13.49 -1.28 -21.96
C ASP A 245 -14.77 -0.46 -22.26
N PRO A 246 -14.63 0.84 -22.61
CA PRO A 246 -15.78 1.71 -22.83
C PRO A 246 -16.46 1.55 -24.20
N GLY A 247 -15.91 0.74 -25.12
CA GLY A 247 -16.48 0.54 -26.47
C GLY A 247 -15.58 -0.23 -27.42
#